data_AF-A0ABD3N914-F1
#
_entry.id   AF-A0ABD3N914-F1
#
_cell.length_a   1.000
_cell.length_b   1.000
_cell.length_c   1.000
_cell.angle_alpha   90.00
_cell.angle_beta   90.00
_cell.angle_gamma   90.00
#
_symmetry.space_group_name_H-M   'P 1'
#
loop_
_entity.id
_entity.type
_entity.pdbx_description
1 polymer ?
#
loop_
_entity_poly.entity_id
_entity_poly.type
_entity_poly.pdbx_seq_one_letter_code
_entity_poly.pdbx_strand_id
1 'polypeptide(L)'
;MSADKNRTKIVVVSVLALAALLSSASFRGGALLAPGTTTAVRRDGGSWTTTPSRADDDDDDGDDDGWGDDGVPNAYDGGFLDDDDDNGNDDDDDDDDENTNDDRDGIAHHHDEGDSLSETTRPGGGPDDDNFAGGGTDDDEHRPEDNERRRRRRRVTKDSLPIYLLDTTANRTAVTSWGELAGKWDRTTRYEDLLEMAKTIPSLPPASSTSRRKKTSARRRTVVMIHCGPKTGSTTLRAACRANLRETCGAERSKGRKWFAPPGYTDESVLYPLIRRCVNTTHFCVKDVDMPIDVPAFRDDVALFVHMFPFRDYDGWTTSAMKQQYDRGGTKACERTREFLEECKHNNMEIDFRKYGKARLSVFKDEVVRRMNRFRDERHVFLLYHHLELSDVLGRLSVEYDVPSLPRSDARKKGKRPEGTCDPALLEMFHSREIAFGLADLSTNPEVHERLVKKGGIETLVGLLTTAQDAEAQQFAALAVANTASTKALCNDIVRLNGVVAGLVQYVRNEQGDSIGRQYSAMALGNLLAEPGAHETVVHSDAVAALIVMLKNCCDAREMEVQLDG
;
A
#
# COMPACT_ATOMS: atom_id res chain seq x y z
N MET A 1 24.79 -45.32 24.12
CA MET A 1 23.57 -45.02 23.34
C MET A 1 22.36 -44.60 24.18
N SER A 2 22.05 -45.20 25.34
CA SER A 2 20.89 -44.78 26.16
C SER A 2 21.09 -43.49 26.97
N ALA A 3 22.33 -43.18 27.36
CA ALA A 3 22.67 -41.95 28.11
C ALA A 3 22.62 -40.68 27.22
N ASP A 4 22.99 -40.81 25.94
CA ASP A 4 22.89 -39.71 24.96
C ASP A 4 21.44 -39.30 24.72
N LYS A 5 20.54 -40.26 24.51
CA LYS A 5 19.11 -39.98 24.31
C LYS A 5 18.48 -39.24 25.51
N ASN A 6 18.94 -39.50 26.73
CA ASN A 6 18.47 -38.77 27.92
C ASN A 6 19.08 -37.38 28.03
N ARG A 7 20.34 -37.18 27.65
CA ARG A 7 20.94 -35.83 27.57
C ARG A 7 20.28 -34.97 26.49
N THR A 8 20.04 -35.53 25.30
CA THR A 8 19.32 -34.83 24.22
C THR A 8 17.90 -34.46 24.67
N LYS A 9 17.16 -35.37 25.32
CA LYS A 9 15.82 -35.07 25.86
C LYS A 9 15.82 -33.97 26.92
N ILE A 10 16.77 -33.97 27.85
CA ILE A 10 16.88 -32.95 28.89
C ILE A 10 17.24 -31.59 28.27
N VAL A 11 18.20 -31.56 27.35
CA VAL A 11 18.60 -30.34 26.62
C VAL A 11 17.44 -29.80 25.79
N VAL A 12 16.68 -30.66 25.12
CA VAL A 12 15.52 -30.26 24.32
C VAL A 12 14.39 -29.74 25.21
N VAL A 13 14.09 -30.37 26.34
CA VAL A 13 13.08 -29.89 27.29
C VAL A 13 13.49 -28.53 27.87
N SER A 14 14.77 -28.35 28.20
CA SER A 14 15.30 -27.06 28.65
C SER A 14 15.22 -25.99 27.56
N VAL A 15 15.62 -26.30 26.32
CA VAL A 15 15.58 -25.35 25.20
C VAL A 15 14.14 -25.01 24.78
N LEU A 16 13.21 -25.97 24.83
CA LEU A 16 11.79 -25.73 24.58
C LEU A 16 11.14 -24.90 25.68
N ALA A 17 11.47 -25.18 26.96
CA ALA A 17 11.04 -24.35 28.07
C ALA A 17 11.63 -22.93 27.99
N LEU A 18 12.87 -22.79 27.52
CA LEU A 18 13.54 -21.51 27.29
C LEU A 18 12.97 -20.72 26.12
N ALA A 19 12.65 -21.38 25.00
CA ALA A 19 11.96 -20.77 23.87
C ALA A 19 10.54 -20.32 24.26
N ALA A 20 9.84 -21.10 25.10
CA ALA A 20 8.54 -20.71 25.65
C ALA A 20 8.64 -19.51 26.61
N LEU A 21 9.68 -19.44 27.44
CA LEU A 21 9.94 -18.30 28.33
C LEU A 21 10.25 -17.02 27.55
N LEU A 22 11.10 -17.11 26.51
CA LEU A 22 11.40 -15.99 25.62
C LEU A 22 10.16 -15.53 24.83
N SER A 23 9.31 -16.47 24.38
CA SER A 23 8.05 -16.17 23.69
C SER A 23 7.01 -15.51 24.61
N SER A 24 6.98 -15.87 25.89
CA SER A 24 6.04 -15.30 26.88
C SER A 24 6.39 -13.86 27.30
N ALA A 25 7.65 -13.43 27.16
CA ALA A 25 8.07 -12.06 27.38
C ALA A 25 7.60 -11.11 26.25
N SER A 26 7.49 -11.63 25.02
CA SER A 26 6.96 -10.90 23.85
C SER A 26 5.49 -10.47 24.05
N PHE A 27 4.69 -11.26 24.79
CA PHE A 27 3.28 -10.97 25.06
C PHE A 27 3.03 -9.85 26.09
N ARG A 28 4.07 -9.39 26.81
CA ARG A 28 3.96 -8.29 27.78
C ARG A 28 4.65 -7.00 27.34
N GLY A 29 5.41 -7.01 26.25
CA GLY A 29 6.09 -5.82 25.69
C GLY A 29 5.72 -5.45 24.25
N GLY A 30 5.05 -6.33 23.51
CA GLY A 30 4.63 -6.10 22.12
C GLY A 30 3.14 -5.85 21.99
N ALA A 31 2.67 -4.66 22.35
CA ALA A 31 1.37 -4.15 21.92
C ALA A 31 1.58 -3.21 20.74
N LEU A 32 1.92 -3.75 19.56
CA LEU A 32 1.73 -3.12 18.26
C LEU A 32 1.88 -4.20 17.18
N LEU A 33 1.01 -4.12 16.17
CA LEU A 33 0.76 -5.11 15.10
C LEU A 33 -0.26 -6.20 15.44
N ALA A 34 -1.46 -5.77 15.83
CA ALA A 34 -2.69 -6.45 15.43
C ALA A 34 -3.36 -5.65 14.29
N PRO A 35 -3.85 -6.30 13.22
CA PRO A 35 -4.56 -5.62 12.15
C PRO A 35 -5.91 -5.11 12.65
N GLY A 36 -6.14 -3.80 12.57
CA GLY A 36 -7.38 -3.16 12.98
C GLY A 36 -8.56 -3.62 12.15
N THR A 37 -9.46 -4.39 12.78
CA THR A 37 -10.86 -4.50 12.37
C THR A 37 -11.61 -3.25 12.82
N THR A 38 -12.27 -2.61 11.86
CA THR A 38 -13.20 -1.49 12.04
C THR A 38 -14.29 -1.83 13.06
N THR A 39 -14.30 -1.15 14.21
CA THR A 39 -15.53 -0.88 14.99
C THR A 39 -15.40 0.46 15.70
N ALA A 40 -16.36 1.35 15.45
CA ALA A 40 -16.47 2.67 16.04
C ALA A 40 -17.01 2.60 17.47
N VAL A 41 -16.39 3.25 18.46
CA VAL A 41 -17.06 3.74 19.69
C VAL A 41 -16.32 4.95 20.29
N ARG A 42 -17.07 6.05 20.41
CA ARG A 42 -17.09 7.17 21.38
C ARG A 42 -15.81 7.62 22.12
N ARG A 43 -15.55 8.93 21.98
CA ARG A 43 -14.79 9.78 22.91
C ARG A 43 -15.49 9.87 24.27
N ASP A 44 -14.73 9.66 25.35
CA ASP A 44 -14.94 10.29 26.66
C ASP A 44 -13.60 10.87 27.11
N GLY A 45 -13.65 12.11 27.60
CA GLY A 45 -12.49 12.94 27.93
C GLY A 45 -11.91 12.67 29.31
N GLY A 46 -10.63 13.03 29.47
CA GLY A 46 -9.92 13.02 30.73
C GLY A 46 -8.57 13.73 30.60
N SER A 47 -8.58 15.02 30.92
CA SER A 47 -7.43 15.92 31.04
C SER A 47 -6.47 15.47 32.15
N TRP A 48 -5.16 15.46 31.89
CA TRP A 48 -4.13 15.81 32.89
C TRP A 48 -2.93 16.48 32.20
N THR A 49 -2.71 17.74 32.58
CA THR A 49 -1.58 18.61 32.21
C THR A 49 -0.40 18.40 33.14
N THR A 50 0.82 18.32 32.60
CA THR A 50 2.06 18.72 33.32
C THR A 50 3.12 19.17 32.31
N THR A 51 3.48 20.46 32.38
CA THR A 51 4.71 21.06 31.81
C THR A 51 5.95 20.64 32.63
N PRO A 52 7.17 20.68 32.05
CA PRO A 52 8.12 21.75 32.40
C PRO A 52 9.09 22.14 31.23
N SER A 53 9.27 23.43 30.94
CA SER A 53 10.36 24.35 31.36
C SER A 53 11.61 24.36 30.47
N ARG A 54 11.83 25.53 29.85
CA ARG A 54 13.05 26.06 29.24
C ARG A 54 14.29 25.91 30.13
N ALA A 55 15.43 25.65 29.49
CA ALA A 55 16.73 26.16 29.91
C ALA A 55 17.52 26.53 28.64
N ASP A 56 18.11 27.72 28.70
CA ASP A 56 18.97 28.38 27.72
C ASP A 56 20.32 27.65 27.60
N ASP A 57 21.00 27.82 26.46
CA ASP A 57 22.47 27.94 26.38
C ASP A 57 22.83 28.56 25.01
N ASP A 58 23.48 29.73 25.10
CA ASP A 58 24.14 30.50 24.05
C ASP A 58 25.47 29.83 23.64
N ASP A 59 25.90 29.98 22.39
CA ASP A 59 27.30 30.31 22.07
C ASP A 59 27.49 30.72 20.59
N ASP A 60 28.44 31.65 20.45
CA ASP A 60 28.73 32.63 19.41
C ASP A 60 29.63 32.12 18.25
N ASP A 61 29.72 32.95 17.20
CA ASP A 61 30.91 33.25 16.36
C ASP A 61 30.68 33.27 14.82
N GLY A 62 30.59 34.49 14.28
CA GLY A 62 31.70 35.09 13.50
C GLY A 62 31.81 34.90 11.97
N ASP A 63 31.34 35.92 11.23
CA ASP A 63 31.88 36.59 10.02
C ASP A 63 33.07 36.00 9.21
N ASP A 64 33.00 36.04 7.85
CA ASP A 64 33.92 36.86 7.00
C ASP A 64 33.60 36.83 5.47
N ASP A 65 33.43 38.04 4.91
CA ASP A 65 33.76 38.65 3.61
C ASP A 65 34.02 37.88 2.27
N GLY A 66 33.31 38.32 1.21
CA GLY A 66 33.93 39.25 0.24
C GLY A 66 34.15 38.84 -1.24
N TRP A 67 33.71 39.77 -2.12
CA TRP A 67 34.25 40.22 -3.43
C TRP A 67 33.67 39.73 -4.77
N GLY A 68 33.29 40.71 -5.61
CA GLY A 68 33.61 40.70 -7.05
C GLY A 68 32.55 41.22 -8.02
N ASP A 69 32.47 42.55 -8.17
CA ASP A 69 31.73 43.30 -9.20
C ASP A 69 32.49 43.35 -10.54
N ASP A 70 31.78 43.44 -11.68
CA ASP A 70 32.22 44.06 -12.94
C ASP A 70 31.03 44.19 -13.94
N GLY A 71 30.65 45.44 -14.22
CA GLY A 71 29.61 45.86 -15.19
C GLY A 71 30.00 45.71 -16.67
N VAL A 72 29.07 45.84 -17.63
CA VAL A 72 28.70 47.09 -18.35
C VAL A 72 27.74 46.71 -19.52
N PRO A 73 26.88 47.63 -20.03
CA PRO A 73 25.51 47.34 -20.48
C PRO A 73 25.32 47.37 -22.01
N ASN A 74 24.16 46.92 -22.51
CA ASN A 74 23.57 47.56 -23.69
C ASN A 74 22.04 47.46 -23.76
N ALA A 75 21.43 48.59 -24.09
CA ALA A 75 20.01 48.83 -24.23
C ALA A 75 19.52 48.48 -25.63
N TYR A 76 18.33 47.88 -25.74
CA TYR A 76 17.36 48.17 -26.81
C TYR A 76 15.95 48.06 -26.24
N ASP A 77 15.29 49.21 -26.22
CA ASP A 77 13.90 49.45 -25.84
C ASP A 77 12.98 49.21 -27.05
N GLY A 78 11.76 48.74 -26.79
CA GLY A 78 10.74 48.45 -27.79
C GLY A 78 9.75 47.37 -27.34
N GLY A 79 8.98 47.65 -26.28
CA GLY A 79 8.11 46.69 -25.60
C GLY A 79 6.80 46.31 -26.29
N PHE A 80 6.19 45.25 -25.77
CA PHE A 80 4.77 45.23 -25.42
C PHE A 80 4.50 44.13 -24.37
N LEU A 81 3.71 44.54 -23.38
CA LEU A 81 3.34 43.95 -22.09
C LEU A 81 2.67 42.57 -22.17
N ASP A 82 3.05 41.67 -21.25
CA ASP A 82 2.17 41.01 -20.27
C ASP A 82 3.05 40.21 -19.28
N ASP A 83 3.42 40.85 -18.18
CA ASP A 83 4.12 40.26 -17.03
C ASP A 83 3.10 39.59 -16.09
N ASP A 84 3.30 38.31 -15.78
CA ASP A 84 2.97 37.74 -14.47
C ASP A 84 4.22 36.97 -14.03
N ASP A 85 4.87 37.52 -13.00
CA ASP A 85 6.18 37.17 -12.45
C ASP A 85 6.35 35.68 -12.12
N ASP A 86 7.37 35.10 -12.74
CA ASP A 86 8.00 33.83 -12.38
C ASP A 86 9.26 34.20 -11.59
N ASN A 87 9.20 34.13 -10.26
CA ASN A 87 10.40 34.12 -9.43
C ASN A 87 10.23 33.07 -8.33
N GLY A 88 11.06 32.03 -8.48
CA GLY A 88 11.09 30.87 -7.62
C GLY A 88 11.65 31.17 -6.24
N ASN A 89 11.03 30.53 -5.26
CA ASN A 89 11.72 29.83 -4.18
C ASN A 89 11.00 28.49 -4.07
N ASP A 90 11.63 27.42 -4.58
CA ASP A 90 11.17 26.06 -4.43
C ASP A 90 11.61 25.55 -3.04
N ASP A 91 10.94 26.03 -2.00
CA ASP A 91 10.95 25.42 -0.67
C ASP A 91 9.82 24.38 -0.63
N ASP A 92 10.09 23.19 -1.18
CA ASP A 92 9.25 21.99 -1.00
C ASP A 92 9.53 21.42 0.40
N ASP A 93 9.06 22.11 1.44
CA ASP A 93 9.13 21.64 2.83
C ASP A 93 7.74 21.39 3.46
N ASP A 94 7.69 20.23 4.09
CA ASP A 94 6.91 19.79 5.25
C ASP A 94 5.40 19.49 5.10
N ASP A 95 5.13 18.18 5.10
CA ASP A 95 3.88 17.55 5.56
C ASP A 95 3.89 17.54 7.10
N ASP A 96 3.32 18.59 7.72
CA ASP A 96 2.82 18.55 9.10
C ASP A 96 1.42 19.19 9.12
N ASP A 97 0.39 18.38 9.38
CA ASP A 97 -0.95 18.86 9.73
C ASP A 97 -1.33 18.24 11.09
N GLU A 98 -1.01 18.96 12.18
CA GLU A 98 -1.89 19.02 13.34
C GLU A 98 -2.67 20.33 13.25
N ASN A 99 -3.98 20.27 13.02
CA ASN A 99 -4.85 21.44 13.15
C ASN A 99 -5.98 21.14 14.14
N THR A 100 -5.69 21.45 15.40
CA THR A 100 -6.68 21.82 16.40
C THR A 100 -6.99 23.31 16.22
N ASN A 101 -8.25 23.65 15.96
CA ASN A 101 -8.82 24.92 16.42
C ASN A 101 -10.32 24.75 16.63
N ASP A 102 -10.66 24.59 17.91
CA ASP A 102 -11.91 25.02 18.50
C ASP A 102 -12.01 26.54 18.34
N ASP A 103 -13.13 27.02 17.83
CA ASP A 103 -13.65 28.35 18.18
C ASP A 103 -15.14 28.22 18.48
N ARG A 104 -15.45 28.37 19.78
CA ARG A 104 -16.77 28.66 20.32
C ARG A 104 -16.92 30.18 20.47
N ASP A 105 -18.07 30.69 20.07
CA ASP A 105 -18.88 31.71 20.78
C ASP A 105 -20.23 31.82 20.02
N GLY A 106 -21.37 31.40 20.58
CA GLY A 106 -22.26 32.16 21.47
C GLY A 106 -23.37 32.84 20.63
N ILE A 107 -24.68 32.53 20.76
CA ILE A 107 -25.59 32.99 21.82
C ILE A 107 -27.05 32.50 21.56
N ALA A 108 -27.78 32.24 22.68
CA ALA A 108 -29.23 32.33 22.95
C ALA A 108 -30.23 31.16 22.71
N HIS A 109 -30.53 30.47 23.82
CA HIS A 109 -31.83 30.33 24.53
C HIS A 109 -33.17 30.10 23.80
N HIS A 110 -33.83 28.98 24.10
CA HIS A 110 -35.12 28.84 24.83
C HIS A 110 -35.53 27.34 24.87
N HIS A 111 -35.51 26.66 26.01
CA HIS A 111 -36.58 26.48 27.03
C HIS A 111 -37.89 25.83 26.53
N ASP A 112 -38.11 24.60 27.02
CA ASP A 112 -39.32 23.98 27.63
C ASP A 112 -39.62 22.59 27.05
N GLU A 113 -39.35 21.51 27.81
CA GLU A 113 -40.12 20.94 28.94
C GLU A 113 -41.40 20.21 28.50
N GLY A 114 -41.59 18.98 29.01
CA GLY A 114 -42.93 18.43 29.19
C GLY A 114 -43.17 16.97 28.78
N ASP A 115 -42.68 16.04 29.59
CA ASP A 115 -43.44 14.94 30.21
C ASP A 115 -44.17 13.85 29.38
N SER A 116 -43.56 12.65 29.42
CA SER A 116 -43.95 11.46 30.21
C SER A 116 -45.32 10.72 30.04
N LEU A 117 -45.15 9.39 29.83
CA LEU A 117 -45.85 8.24 30.43
C LEU A 117 -47.36 8.02 30.19
N SER A 118 -47.71 6.87 29.61
CA SER A 118 -48.05 5.64 30.37
C SER A 118 -48.76 4.57 29.51
N GLU A 119 -48.43 3.31 29.84
CA GLU A 119 -49.10 2.09 29.40
C GLU A 119 -50.58 2.04 29.83
N THR A 120 -51.40 1.21 29.15
CA THR A 120 -51.99 0.00 29.77
C THR A 120 -52.95 -0.78 28.86
N THR A 121 -52.73 -2.10 28.84
CA THR A 121 -53.71 -3.23 28.83
C THR A 121 -54.67 -3.50 27.66
N ARG A 122 -54.56 -4.76 27.16
CA ARG A 122 -55.60 -5.58 26.48
C ARG A 122 -56.70 -6.01 27.47
N PRO A 123 -57.89 -6.48 27.04
CA PRO A 123 -58.13 -7.89 26.62
C PRO A 123 -59.08 -7.95 25.40
N GLY A 124 -59.29 -9.01 24.61
CA GLY A 124 -59.36 -10.46 24.80
C GLY A 124 -60.67 -10.95 24.15
N GLY A 125 -60.67 -12.06 23.39
CA GLY A 125 -61.91 -12.79 23.05
C GLY A 125 -62.07 -13.27 21.60
N GLY A 126 -61.71 -14.53 21.36
CA GLY A 126 -62.59 -15.56 20.78
C GLY A 126 -62.90 -15.59 19.27
N PRO A 127 -63.08 -16.80 18.68
CA PRO A 127 -63.02 -17.06 17.24
C PRO A 127 -64.40 -17.16 16.59
N ASP A 128 -64.48 -17.18 15.25
CA ASP A 128 -65.34 -18.09 14.47
C ASP A 128 -65.13 -17.89 12.96
N ASP A 129 -65.10 -19.04 12.27
CA ASP A 129 -65.02 -19.23 10.82
C ASP A 129 -66.28 -18.71 10.10
N ASP A 130 -66.16 -18.24 8.85
CA ASP A 130 -67.06 -18.66 7.78
C ASP A 130 -66.63 -18.21 6.38
N ASN A 131 -66.80 -19.14 5.45
CA ASN A 131 -66.55 -19.09 4.01
C ASN A 131 -67.31 -17.97 3.28
N PHE A 132 -66.66 -17.32 2.29
CA PHE A 132 -67.34 -16.97 1.05
C PHE A 132 -66.42 -17.04 -0.16
N ALA A 133 -66.88 -17.76 -1.17
CA ALA A 133 -66.20 -18.07 -2.42
C ALA A 133 -66.45 -17.00 -3.51
N GLY A 134 -65.55 -16.99 -4.50
CA GLY A 134 -65.68 -16.32 -5.80
C GLY A 134 -64.74 -15.12 -5.91
N GLY A 135 -63.87 -14.98 -6.90
CA GLY A 135 -63.64 -15.65 -8.17
C GLY A 135 -62.79 -14.68 -9.01
N GLY A 136 -61.97 -15.18 -9.93
CA GLY A 136 -61.24 -14.32 -10.88
C GLY A 136 -59.76 -14.66 -10.99
N THR A 137 -59.50 -15.67 -11.80
CA THR A 137 -58.23 -15.95 -12.47
C THR A 137 -57.77 -14.74 -13.29
N ASP A 138 -56.53 -14.32 -13.14
CA ASP A 138 -55.72 -13.81 -14.26
C ASP A 138 -54.27 -14.23 -14.00
N ASP A 139 -53.86 -15.22 -14.76
CA ASP A 139 -52.54 -15.81 -14.83
C ASP A 139 -51.54 -14.79 -15.39
N ASP A 140 -50.73 -14.19 -14.52
CA ASP A 140 -49.47 -13.56 -14.93
C ASP A 140 -48.33 -14.52 -14.58
N GLU A 141 -48.27 -15.61 -15.36
CA GLU A 141 -47.24 -16.64 -15.32
C GLU A 141 -45.87 -16.00 -15.66
N HIS A 142 -45.23 -15.45 -14.63
CA HIS A 142 -43.88 -14.91 -14.69
C HIS A 142 -42.89 -16.02 -15.06
N ARG A 143 -42.62 -16.11 -16.36
CA ARG A 143 -41.73 -17.07 -16.99
C ARG A 143 -40.33 -17.09 -16.29
N PRO A 144 -39.93 -18.18 -15.61
CA PRO A 144 -38.69 -18.25 -14.82
C PRO A 144 -37.40 -18.20 -15.67
N GLU A 145 -37.50 -18.41 -16.98
CA GLU A 145 -36.37 -18.44 -17.92
C GLU A 145 -35.64 -17.08 -18.07
N ASP A 146 -36.34 -15.96 -17.87
CA ASP A 146 -35.75 -14.63 -17.98
C ASP A 146 -34.89 -14.26 -16.76
N ASN A 147 -35.19 -14.84 -15.60
CA ASN A 147 -34.39 -14.70 -14.39
C ASN A 147 -33.09 -15.53 -14.49
N GLU A 148 -33.15 -16.69 -15.15
CA GLU A 148 -31.98 -17.55 -15.35
C GLU A 148 -31.02 -17.04 -16.43
N ARG A 149 -31.53 -16.36 -17.48
CA ARG A 149 -30.68 -15.65 -18.46
C ARG A 149 -29.99 -14.41 -17.88
N ARG A 150 -30.64 -13.67 -16.98
CA ARG A 150 -30.00 -12.57 -16.21
C ARG A 150 -28.92 -13.08 -15.23
N ARG A 151 -29.02 -14.33 -14.78
CA ARG A 151 -28.06 -14.99 -13.89
C ARG A 151 -26.77 -15.47 -14.57
N ARG A 152 -26.67 -15.49 -15.92
CA ARG A 152 -25.55 -16.09 -16.68
C ARG A 152 -24.34 -15.18 -17.00
N ARG A 153 -24.15 -14.03 -16.32
CA ARG A 153 -22.81 -13.41 -16.28
C ARG A 153 -22.04 -14.04 -15.11
N ARG A 154 -21.03 -14.85 -15.44
CA ARG A 154 -20.12 -15.44 -14.44
C ARG A 154 -19.58 -14.34 -13.53
N ARG A 155 -19.60 -14.58 -12.23
CA ARG A 155 -19.02 -13.70 -11.21
C ARG A 155 -17.52 -13.53 -11.54
N VAL A 156 -17.03 -12.30 -11.51
CA VAL A 156 -15.60 -12.03 -11.71
C VAL A 156 -14.90 -12.33 -10.38
N THR A 157 -13.85 -13.15 -10.41
CA THR A 157 -12.99 -13.38 -9.24
C THR A 157 -11.78 -12.45 -9.32
N LYS A 158 -11.06 -12.31 -8.19
CA LYS A 158 -9.83 -11.50 -8.13
C LYS A 158 -8.79 -11.95 -9.15
N ASP A 159 -8.60 -13.26 -9.26
CA ASP A 159 -7.60 -13.83 -10.17
C ASP A 159 -8.07 -13.82 -11.62
N SER A 160 -9.38 -13.97 -11.88
CA SER A 160 -9.93 -13.95 -13.23
C SER A 160 -10.18 -12.53 -13.77
N LEU A 161 -9.79 -11.48 -13.04
CA LEU A 161 -9.99 -10.09 -13.48
C LEU A 161 -9.17 -9.84 -14.75
N PRO A 162 -9.79 -9.42 -15.87
CA PRO A 162 -9.06 -9.12 -17.09
C PRO A 162 -8.21 -7.85 -16.94
N ILE A 163 -6.92 -7.96 -17.26
CA ILE A 163 -5.99 -6.84 -17.38
C ILE A 163 -5.61 -6.70 -18.84
N TYR A 164 -5.85 -5.52 -19.39
CA TYR A 164 -5.56 -5.17 -20.78
C TYR A 164 -4.19 -4.49 -20.85
N LEU A 165 -3.43 -4.80 -21.88
CA LEU A 165 -2.13 -4.21 -22.15
C LEU A 165 -2.16 -3.54 -23.53
N LEU A 166 -1.58 -2.36 -23.63
CA LEU A 166 -1.38 -1.69 -24.92
C LEU A 166 0.10 -1.69 -25.28
N ASP A 167 0.37 -2.06 -26.52
CA ASP A 167 1.65 -1.87 -27.19
C ASP A 167 1.41 -0.79 -28.25
N THR A 168 1.90 0.41 -28.00
CA THR A 168 1.68 1.55 -28.90
C THR A 168 2.57 1.44 -30.13
N THR A 169 3.76 0.86 -29.99
CA THR A 169 4.73 0.68 -31.09
C THR A 169 4.21 -0.28 -32.16
N ALA A 170 3.62 -1.41 -31.76
CA ALA A 170 3.05 -2.39 -32.68
C ALA A 170 1.54 -2.19 -32.93
N ASN A 171 0.96 -1.11 -32.38
CA ASN A 171 -0.49 -0.84 -32.36
C ASN A 171 -1.33 -2.08 -31.98
N ARG A 172 -0.88 -2.79 -30.94
CA ARG A 172 -1.43 -4.09 -30.52
C ARG A 172 -2.17 -3.95 -29.19
N THR A 173 -3.25 -4.72 -29.03
CA THR A 173 -3.96 -4.89 -27.76
C THR A 173 -3.79 -6.31 -27.29
N ALA A 174 -3.45 -6.49 -26.02
CA ALA A 174 -3.38 -7.80 -25.39
C ALA A 174 -4.21 -7.84 -24.11
N VAL A 175 -4.57 -9.05 -23.66
CA VAL A 175 -5.30 -9.28 -22.41
C VAL A 175 -4.78 -10.52 -21.72
N THR A 176 -4.67 -10.45 -20.40
CA THR A 176 -4.41 -11.59 -19.52
C THR A 176 -5.29 -11.46 -18.28
N SER A 177 -5.25 -12.44 -17.40
CA SER A 177 -5.90 -12.38 -16.09
C SER A 177 -4.94 -11.84 -15.04
N TRP A 178 -5.46 -11.20 -13.98
CA TRP A 178 -4.62 -10.76 -12.86
C TRP A 178 -3.83 -11.92 -12.25
N GLY A 179 -4.43 -13.11 -12.10
CA GLY A 179 -3.75 -14.27 -11.52
C GLY A 179 -2.51 -14.70 -12.30
N GLU A 180 -2.60 -14.72 -13.64
CA GLU A 180 -1.46 -14.99 -14.52
C GLU A 180 -0.44 -13.85 -14.49
N LEU A 181 -0.91 -12.61 -14.66
CA LEU A 181 -0.07 -11.40 -14.67
C LEU A 181 0.75 -11.27 -13.38
N ALA A 182 0.09 -11.38 -12.21
CA ALA A 182 0.73 -11.18 -10.92
C ALA A 182 1.78 -12.24 -10.61
N GLY A 183 1.58 -13.47 -11.09
CA GLY A 183 2.55 -14.56 -10.96
C GLY A 183 3.79 -14.39 -11.85
N LYS A 184 3.67 -13.61 -12.94
CA LYS A 184 4.76 -13.35 -13.89
C LYS A 184 5.46 -12.02 -13.68
N TRP A 185 4.77 -11.01 -13.17
CA TRP A 185 5.33 -9.67 -12.94
C TRP A 185 6.20 -9.65 -11.69
N ASP A 186 7.45 -10.07 -11.82
CA ASP A 186 8.47 -10.00 -10.77
C ASP A 186 9.44 -8.83 -10.95
N ARG A 187 10.50 -8.80 -10.12
CA ARG A 187 11.53 -7.76 -10.12
C ARG A 187 12.22 -7.60 -11.48
N THR A 188 12.42 -8.69 -12.20
CA THR A 188 13.19 -8.75 -13.45
C THR A 188 12.33 -8.59 -14.71
N THR A 189 11.02 -8.57 -14.53
CA THR A 189 10.06 -8.53 -15.64
C THR A 189 10.14 -7.21 -16.38
N ARG A 190 10.17 -7.28 -17.71
CA ARG A 190 9.99 -6.13 -18.61
C ARG A 190 8.57 -6.13 -19.19
N TYR A 191 8.17 -5.00 -19.78
CA TYR A 191 6.81 -4.86 -20.30
C TYR A 191 6.55 -5.76 -21.50
N GLU A 192 7.58 -5.98 -22.32
CA GLU A 192 7.53 -6.88 -23.48
C GLU A 192 7.25 -8.31 -23.06
N ASP A 193 7.86 -8.76 -21.95
CA ASP A 193 7.65 -10.10 -21.42
C ASP A 193 6.17 -10.29 -21.01
N LEU A 194 5.52 -9.25 -20.48
CA LEU A 194 4.08 -9.25 -20.17
C LEU A 194 3.20 -9.24 -21.42
N LEU A 195 3.61 -8.53 -22.47
CA LEU A 195 2.91 -8.51 -23.75
C LEU A 195 2.99 -9.86 -24.47
N GLU A 196 4.13 -10.56 -24.40
CA GLU A 196 4.34 -11.87 -25.01
C GLU A 196 3.52 -12.97 -24.34
N MET A 197 3.39 -12.95 -23.01
CA MET A 197 2.54 -13.91 -22.30
C MET A 197 1.04 -13.64 -22.50
N ALA A 198 0.65 -12.40 -22.82
CA ALA A 198 -0.73 -11.99 -22.91
C ALA A 198 -1.36 -12.39 -24.26
N LYS A 199 -2.66 -12.69 -24.23
CA LYS A 199 -3.41 -13.04 -25.44
C LYS A 199 -3.69 -11.78 -26.25
N THR A 200 -3.22 -11.73 -27.50
CA THR A 200 -3.56 -10.64 -28.43
C THR A 200 -5.06 -10.65 -28.75
N ILE A 201 -5.68 -9.47 -28.73
CA ILE A 201 -7.08 -9.24 -29.07
C ILE A 201 -7.22 -8.06 -30.04
N PRO A 202 -8.30 -7.98 -30.83
CA PRO A 202 -8.45 -6.95 -31.85
C PRO A 202 -8.53 -5.52 -31.29
N SER A 203 -9.25 -5.34 -30.17
CA SER A 203 -9.59 -4.02 -29.64
C SER A 203 -9.89 -4.10 -28.14
N LEU A 204 -9.98 -2.94 -27.48
CA LEU A 204 -10.42 -2.89 -26.09
C LEU A 204 -11.93 -3.16 -25.98
N PRO A 205 -12.45 -3.47 -24.77
CA PRO A 205 -13.87 -3.70 -24.59
C PRO A 205 -14.70 -2.48 -25.00
N PRO A 206 -15.74 -2.62 -25.83
CA PRO A 206 -16.47 -1.48 -26.36
C PRO A 206 -17.21 -0.71 -25.26
N ALA A 207 -17.29 0.61 -25.44
CA ALA A 207 -18.11 1.50 -24.61
C ALA A 207 -19.62 1.40 -24.88
N SER A 208 -20.06 0.69 -25.92
CA SER A 208 -21.48 0.49 -26.19
C SER A 208 -22.05 -0.72 -25.43
N SER A 209 -23.31 -0.60 -25.02
CA SER A 209 -24.08 -1.71 -24.46
C SER A 209 -25.23 -2.07 -25.39
N THR A 210 -25.17 -3.24 -26.04
CA THR A 210 -26.32 -3.78 -26.77
C THR A 210 -27.35 -4.32 -25.78
N SER A 211 -28.34 -3.50 -25.44
CA SER A 211 -29.53 -3.98 -24.74
C SER A 211 -30.42 -4.72 -25.73
N ARG A 212 -30.68 -6.02 -25.52
CA ARG A 212 -31.67 -6.76 -26.33
C ARG A 212 -33.10 -6.24 -26.13
N ARG A 213 -33.36 -5.50 -25.04
CA ARG A 213 -34.71 -5.05 -24.62
C ARG A 213 -35.09 -3.68 -25.17
N LYS A 214 -34.11 -2.84 -25.50
CA LYS A 214 -34.30 -1.56 -26.19
C LYS A 214 -33.47 -1.65 -27.46
N LYS A 215 -34.09 -1.64 -28.64
CA LYS A 215 -33.43 -1.65 -29.97
C LYS A 215 -32.58 -0.37 -30.24
N THR A 216 -31.93 0.17 -29.22
CA THR A 216 -31.20 1.42 -29.22
C THR A 216 -29.84 1.17 -28.58
N SER A 217 -28.77 1.36 -29.35
CA SER A 217 -27.40 1.40 -28.85
C SER A 217 -27.17 2.72 -28.13
N ALA A 218 -27.10 2.71 -26.80
CA ALA A 218 -26.64 3.87 -26.03
C ALA A 218 -25.14 3.71 -25.74
N ARG A 219 -24.36 4.74 -26.10
CA ARG A 219 -22.93 4.84 -25.78
C ARG A 219 -22.79 5.19 -24.30
N ARG A 220 -21.97 4.44 -23.57
CA ARG A 220 -21.68 4.73 -22.16
C ARG A 220 -20.78 5.94 -22.05
N ARG A 221 -20.96 6.73 -21.00
CA ARG A 221 -19.98 7.76 -20.62
C ARG A 221 -18.67 7.08 -20.22
N THR A 222 -17.56 7.42 -20.87
CA THR A 222 -16.24 6.88 -20.50
C THR A 222 -15.57 7.80 -19.49
N VAL A 223 -15.14 7.23 -18.36
CA VAL A 223 -14.36 7.90 -17.32
C VAL A 223 -12.98 7.25 -17.27
N VAL A 224 -11.97 7.99 -17.73
CA VAL A 224 -10.57 7.57 -17.72
C VAL A 224 -9.96 8.00 -16.38
N MET A 225 -9.64 7.02 -15.54
CA MET A 225 -8.96 7.22 -14.26
C MET A 225 -7.48 6.88 -14.43
N ILE A 226 -6.63 7.90 -14.37
CA ILE A 226 -5.18 7.74 -14.48
C ILE A 226 -4.63 7.59 -13.06
N HIS A 227 -4.22 6.37 -12.70
CA HIS A 227 -3.60 6.10 -11.40
C HIS A 227 -2.15 6.60 -11.41
N CYS A 228 -1.95 7.72 -10.76
CA CYS A 228 -0.70 8.43 -10.63
C CYS A 228 0.09 7.91 -9.42
N GLY A 229 0.77 6.78 -9.60
CA GLY A 229 1.78 6.34 -8.64
C GLY A 229 3.04 7.22 -8.65
N PRO A 230 3.95 7.07 -7.67
CA PRO A 230 5.30 7.60 -7.70
C PRO A 230 5.96 7.46 -9.05
N LYS A 231 6.66 8.52 -9.47
CA LYS A 231 7.30 8.69 -10.78
C LYS A 231 6.44 8.54 -12.04
N THR A 232 5.13 8.39 -11.90
CA THR A 232 4.20 8.29 -13.04
C THR A 232 3.16 9.41 -13.01
N GLY A 233 2.82 9.90 -11.81
CA GLY A 233 2.12 11.16 -11.55
C GLY A 233 3.01 12.41 -11.61
N SER A 234 3.58 12.72 -12.77
CA SER A 234 4.44 13.91 -12.89
C SER A 234 3.70 15.19 -12.49
N THR A 235 4.42 16.21 -12.02
CA THR A 235 3.84 17.54 -11.79
C THR A 235 3.17 18.08 -13.05
N THR A 236 3.70 17.76 -14.24
CA THR A 236 3.03 18.03 -15.51
C THR A 236 1.65 17.36 -15.57
N LEU A 237 1.58 16.05 -15.35
CA LEU A 237 0.33 15.30 -15.50
C LEU A 237 -0.74 15.77 -14.51
N ARG A 238 -0.34 16.04 -13.26
CA ARG A 238 -1.24 16.62 -12.25
C ARG A 238 -1.77 17.98 -12.69
N ALA A 239 -0.90 18.85 -13.21
CA ALA A 239 -1.28 20.16 -13.73
C ALA A 239 -2.21 20.06 -14.95
N ALA A 240 -1.96 19.11 -15.87
CA ALA A 240 -2.79 18.83 -17.03
C ALA A 240 -4.20 18.37 -16.63
N CYS A 241 -4.31 17.43 -15.68
CA CYS A 241 -5.60 17.01 -15.13
C CYS A 241 -6.34 18.13 -14.40
N ARG A 242 -5.63 18.96 -13.62
CA ARG A 242 -6.21 20.14 -12.95
C ARG A 242 -6.78 21.13 -13.97
N ALA A 243 -6.01 21.44 -15.01
CA ALA A 243 -6.42 22.29 -16.11
C ALA A 243 -7.67 21.76 -16.82
N ASN A 244 -7.63 20.49 -17.25
CA ASN A 244 -8.74 19.83 -17.92
C ASN A 244 -10.03 19.90 -17.08
N LEU A 245 -9.93 19.66 -15.78
CA LEU A 245 -11.07 19.69 -14.86
C LEU A 245 -11.63 21.11 -14.66
N ARG A 246 -10.77 22.13 -14.61
CA ARG A 246 -11.19 23.54 -14.60
C ARG A 246 -11.88 23.93 -15.90
N GLU A 247 -11.32 23.56 -17.04
CA GLU A 247 -11.86 23.91 -18.37
C GLU A 247 -13.18 23.21 -18.68
N THR A 248 -13.33 21.94 -18.29
CA THR A 248 -14.51 21.13 -18.65
C THR A 248 -15.61 21.11 -17.59
N CYS A 249 -15.31 21.45 -16.33
CA CYS A 249 -16.27 21.42 -15.22
C CYS A 249 -16.30 22.71 -14.37
N GLY A 250 -15.38 23.66 -14.57
CA GLY A 250 -15.25 24.82 -13.69
C GLY A 250 -14.85 24.46 -12.25
N ALA A 251 -14.36 23.24 -12.03
CA ALA A 251 -14.00 22.78 -10.70
C ALA A 251 -12.60 23.28 -10.34
N GLU A 252 -12.57 24.21 -9.39
CA GLU A 252 -11.34 24.76 -8.84
C GLU A 252 -11.06 24.18 -7.46
N ARG A 253 -9.79 24.28 -7.03
CA ARG A 253 -9.37 23.81 -5.71
C ARG A 253 -9.73 24.87 -4.67
N SER A 254 -10.05 24.43 -3.45
CA SER A 254 -10.03 25.30 -2.26
C SER A 254 -8.62 25.86 -2.05
N LYS A 255 -8.54 27.13 -1.62
CA LYS A 255 -7.27 27.85 -1.39
C LYS A 255 -6.38 27.05 -0.40
N GLY A 256 -5.10 26.82 -0.74
CA GLY A 256 -4.11 26.12 0.10
C GLY A 256 -2.88 25.58 -0.67
N ARG A 257 -1.86 25.08 0.05
CA ARG A 257 -0.46 24.85 -0.40
C ARG A 257 -0.19 23.78 -1.49
N LYS A 258 -1.12 22.87 -1.83
CA LYS A 258 -0.90 21.84 -2.88
C LYS A 258 -1.26 22.36 -4.29
N TRP A 259 -0.42 23.21 -4.88
CA TRP A 259 -0.74 23.98 -6.09
C TRP A 259 -0.94 23.14 -7.38
N PHE A 260 -0.43 21.92 -7.50
CA PHE A 260 -0.47 21.20 -8.79
C PHE A 260 -1.52 20.09 -8.91
N ALA A 261 -2.11 19.62 -7.81
CA ALA A 261 -3.03 18.48 -7.83
C ALA A 261 -4.48 18.90 -8.18
N PRO A 262 -5.23 18.10 -8.96
CA PRO A 262 -6.66 18.34 -9.17
C PRO A 262 -7.48 18.10 -7.88
N PRO A 263 -8.64 18.74 -7.71
CA PRO A 263 -9.62 18.37 -6.69
C PRO A 263 -9.91 16.86 -6.68
N GLY A 264 -9.92 16.23 -5.50
CA GLY A 264 -10.15 14.78 -5.33
C GLY A 264 -8.96 13.89 -5.68
N TYR A 265 -7.76 14.44 -5.93
CA TYR A 265 -6.58 13.66 -6.33
C TYR A 265 -6.22 12.54 -5.35
N THR A 266 -6.32 12.78 -4.04
CA THR A 266 -6.05 11.80 -2.96
C THR A 266 -7.23 11.61 -2.02
N ASP A 267 -8.43 12.01 -2.46
CA ASP A 267 -9.62 12.04 -1.60
C ASP A 267 -10.84 11.60 -2.41
N GLU A 268 -11.24 10.36 -2.22
CA GLU A 268 -12.43 9.77 -2.82
C GLU A 268 -13.73 10.52 -2.47
N SER A 269 -13.81 11.11 -1.27
CA SER A 269 -15.01 11.81 -0.79
C SER A 269 -15.28 13.07 -1.62
N VAL A 270 -14.21 13.67 -2.18
CA VAL A 270 -14.30 14.78 -3.13
C VAL A 270 -14.40 14.26 -4.57
N LEU A 271 -13.62 13.22 -4.92
CA LEU A 271 -13.53 12.68 -6.28
C LEU A 271 -14.87 12.14 -6.81
N TYR A 272 -15.59 11.33 -6.02
CA TYR A 272 -16.80 10.67 -6.53
C TYR A 272 -17.97 11.63 -6.77
N PRO A 273 -18.28 12.58 -5.87
CA PRO A 273 -19.24 13.64 -6.17
C PRO A 273 -18.81 14.47 -7.39
N LEU A 274 -17.50 14.71 -7.56
CA LEU A 274 -16.97 15.44 -8.69
C LEU A 274 -17.19 14.70 -10.01
N ILE A 275 -16.90 13.40 -10.09
CA ILE A 275 -17.16 12.58 -11.29
C ILE A 275 -18.64 12.62 -11.67
N ARG A 276 -19.56 12.60 -10.68
CA ARG A 276 -21.01 12.70 -10.91
C ARG A 276 -21.41 14.05 -11.50
N ARG A 277 -20.93 15.14 -10.90
CA ARG A 277 -21.25 16.50 -11.32
C ARG A 277 -20.63 16.86 -12.68
N CYS A 278 -19.40 16.46 -12.92
CA CYS A 278 -18.60 16.87 -14.07
C CYS A 278 -18.82 15.98 -15.30
N VAL A 279 -20.05 15.97 -15.85
CA VAL A 279 -20.43 15.02 -16.91
C VAL A 279 -19.62 15.13 -18.21
N ASN A 280 -19.10 16.33 -18.52
CA ASN A 280 -18.27 16.59 -19.70
C ASN A 280 -16.78 16.29 -19.48
N THR A 281 -16.37 16.00 -18.24
CA THR A 281 -14.99 15.65 -17.92
C THR A 281 -14.80 14.14 -18.06
N THR A 282 -13.80 13.76 -18.87
CA THR A 282 -13.45 12.36 -19.14
C THR A 282 -12.23 11.88 -18.35
N HIS A 283 -11.24 12.72 -18.13
CA HIS A 283 -9.95 12.35 -17.50
C HIS A 283 -9.86 12.81 -16.04
N PHE A 284 -9.53 11.88 -15.15
CA PHE A 284 -9.31 12.12 -13.72
C PHE A 284 -7.99 11.48 -13.29
N CYS A 285 -7.03 12.31 -12.87
CA CYS A 285 -5.81 11.83 -12.23
C CYS A 285 -6.08 11.55 -10.76
N VAL A 286 -5.55 10.44 -10.25
CA VAL A 286 -5.78 10.02 -8.86
C VAL A 286 -4.53 9.37 -8.26
N LYS A 287 -4.35 9.47 -6.95
CA LYS A 287 -3.30 8.82 -6.16
C LYS A 287 -3.93 8.29 -4.89
N ASP A 288 -3.66 7.02 -4.56
CA ASP A 288 -4.08 6.39 -3.31
C ASP A 288 -5.59 6.44 -3.01
N VAL A 289 -6.44 6.56 -4.05
CA VAL A 289 -7.90 6.47 -3.91
C VAL A 289 -8.42 5.07 -4.20
N ASP A 290 -9.39 4.62 -3.41
CA ASP A 290 -10.11 3.36 -3.60
C ASP A 290 -11.54 3.62 -4.05
N MET A 291 -12.18 2.67 -4.74
CA MET A 291 -13.59 2.75 -5.12
C MET A 291 -14.46 1.90 -4.19
N PRO A 292 -14.88 2.41 -3.02
CA PRO A 292 -15.52 1.60 -1.99
C PRO A 292 -16.94 1.17 -2.40
N ILE A 293 -17.38 0.04 -1.89
CA ILE A 293 -18.66 -0.60 -2.26
C ILE A 293 -19.90 0.17 -1.78
N ASP A 294 -19.74 1.05 -0.80
CA ASP A 294 -20.79 1.86 -0.17
C ASP A 294 -21.21 3.07 -1.04
N VAL A 295 -20.28 3.60 -1.84
CA VAL A 295 -20.59 4.61 -2.85
C VAL A 295 -21.56 4.01 -3.88
N PRO A 296 -22.75 4.59 -4.11
CA PRO A 296 -23.72 4.04 -5.05
C PRO A 296 -23.14 3.90 -6.47
N ALA A 297 -23.72 3.02 -7.28
CA ALA A 297 -23.35 2.94 -8.70
C ALA A 297 -23.54 4.29 -9.41
N PHE A 298 -22.70 4.56 -10.42
CA PHE A 298 -22.87 5.73 -11.29
C PHE A 298 -24.06 5.45 -12.24
N ARG A 299 -25.25 5.91 -11.83
CA ARG A 299 -26.54 5.61 -12.47
C ARG A 299 -26.84 6.50 -13.69
N ASP A 300 -26.14 7.61 -13.82
CA ASP A 300 -26.24 8.50 -14.97
C ASP A 300 -25.50 7.83 -16.14
N ASP A 301 -26.25 7.28 -17.11
CA ASP A 301 -25.77 6.70 -18.36
C ASP A 301 -24.58 5.71 -18.26
N VAL A 302 -24.76 4.68 -17.44
CA VAL A 302 -23.99 3.42 -17.42
C VAL A 302 -22.47 3.56 -17.65
N ALA A 303 -21.80 4.35 -16.81
CA ALA A 303 -20.39 4.70 -16.99
C ALA A 303 -19.46 3.48 -17.25
N LEU A 304 -18.53 3.66 -18.17
CA LEU A 304 -17.37 2.79 -18.39
C LEU A 304 -16.16 3.44 -17.74
N PHE A 305 -15.65 2.84 -16.67
CA PHE A 305 -14.41 3.24 -16.05
C PHE A 305 -13.23 2.55 -16.72
N VAL A 306 -12.25 3.34 -17.17
CA VAL A 306 -10.96 2.85 -17.68
C VAL A 306 -9.91 3.25 -16.66
N HIS A 307 -9.44 2.29 -15.86
CA HIS A 307 -8.39 2.49 -14.87
C HIS A 307 -7.04 2.21 -15.51
N MET A 308 -6.24 3.26 -15.68
CA MET A 308 -4.91 3.15 -16.24
C MET A 308 -3.88 3.02 -15.13
N PHE A 309 -3.05 1.98 -15.21
CA PHE A 309 -1.94 1.72 -14.30
C PHE A 309 -0.63 1.72 -15.09
N PRO A 310 0.38 2.47 -14.64
CA PRO A 310 1.67 2.47 -15.28
C PRO A 310 2.48 1.23 -14.87
N PHE A 311 3.04 0.55 -15.86
CA PHE A 311 4.08 -0.43 -15.70
C PHE A 311 5.45 0.24 -15.65
N ARG A 312 6.26 -0.22 -14.71
CA ARG A 312 7.68 0.07 -14.63
C ARG A 312 8.41 -1.15 -14.08
N ASP A 313 9.57 -1.43 -14.64
CA ASP A 313 10.50 -2.41 -14.08
C ASP A 313 10.88 -1.99 -12.64
N TYR A 314 11.11 -2.97 -11.78
CA TYR A 314 11.27 -2.69 -10.35
C TYR A 314 12.55 -1.88 -10.06
N ASP A 315 13.69 -2.29 -10.59
CA ASP A 315 14.98 -1.65 -10.32
C ASP A 315 15.09 -0.24 -10.91
N GLY A 316 14.52 -0.02 -12.10
CA GLY A 316 14.39 1.31 -12.68
C GLY A 316 13.47 2.20 -11.87
N TRP A 317 12.38 1.64 -11.30
CA TRP A 317 11.53 2.36 -10.36
C TRP A 317 12.27 2.79 -9.09
N THR A 318 12.93 1.86 -8.39
CA THR A 318 13.61 2.13 -7.13
C THR A 318 14.78 3.10 -7.31
N THR A 319 15.59 2.93 -8.36
CA THR A 319 16.69 3.84 -8.71
C THR A 319 16.19 5.27 -8.92
N SER A 320 15.06 5.41 -9.60
CA SER A 320 14.49 6.73 -9.89
C SER A 320 13.83 7.36 -8.69
N ALA A 321 13.18 6.56 -7.84
CA ALA A 321 12.67 7.00 -6.55
C ALA A 321 13.83 7.51 -5.67
N MET A 322 14.96 6.80 -5.66
CA MET A 322 16.15 7.20 -4.92
C MET A 322 16.74 8.50 -5.46
N LYS A 323 16.88 8.62 -6.79
CA LYS A 323 17.27 9.89 -7.42
C LYS A 323 16.32 11.04 -7.05
N GLN A 324 15.03 10.78 -6.81
CA GLN A 324 14.10 11.84 -6.41
C GLN A 324 14.40 12.43 -5.04
N GLN A 325 14.89 11.60 -4.11
CA GLN A 325 15.27 12.07 -2.78
C GLN A 325 16.43 13.06 -2.94
N TYR A 326 17.45 12.67 -3.70
CA TYR A 326 18.56 13.56 -4.03
C TYR A 326 18.13 14.81 -4.80
N ASP A 327 17.26 14.68 -5.81
CA ASP A 327 16.77 15.82 -6.61
C ASP A 327 16.04 16.87 -5.74
N ARG A 328 15.53 16.50 -4.55
CA ARG A 328 14.78 17.39 -3.66
C ARG A 328 15.62 18.12 -2.64
N GLY A 329 16.72 17.53 -2.17
CA GLY A 329 17.51 18.12 -1.10
C GLY A 329 18.96 17.64 -1.04
N GLY A 330 19.49 17.17 -2.17
CA GLY A 330 20.85 16.68 -2.30
C GLY A 330 21.19 15.58 -1.30
N THR A 331 22.38 15.66 -0.73
CA THR A 331 22.89 14.71 0.28
C THR A 331 22.06 14.71 1.56
N LYS A 332 21.59 15.88 2.03
CA LYS A 332 20.75 15.99 3.24
C LYS A 332 19.45 15.18 3.13
N ALA A 333 18.80 15.19 1.97
CA ALA A 333 17.61 14.37 1.75
C ALA A 333 17.92 12.86 1.67
N CYS A 334 19.10 12.48 1.21
CA CYS A 334 19.57 11.10 1.25
C CYS A 334 19.86 10.63 2.68
N GLU A 335 20.46 11.49 3.52
CA GLU A 335 20.70 11.24 4.95
C GLU A 335 19.38 11.09 5.71
N ARG A 336 18.42 12.01 5.54
CA ARG A 336 17.06 11.84 6.08
C ARG A 336 16.40 10.54 5.63
N THR A 337 16.60 10.14 4.37
CA THR A 337 16.07 8.86 3.86
C THR A 337 16.75 7.67 4.53
N ARG A 338 18.05 7.76 4.82
CA ARG A 338 18.79 6.76 5.59
C ARG A 338 18.23 6.66 7.01
N GLU A 339 18.08 7.78 7.70
CA GLU A 339 17.48 7.84 9.04
C GLU A 339 16.07 7.23 9.04
N PHE A 340 15.20 7.55 8.07
CA PHE A 340 13.88 6.90 8.00
C PHE A 340 13.94 5.39 7.76
N LEU A 341 14.94 4.93 7.02
CA LEU A 341 15.14 3.50 6.80
C LEU A 341 15.66 2.81 8.06
N GLU A 342 16.56 3.45 8.81
CA GLU A 342 17.17 2.99 10.06
C GLU A 342 16.24 3.08 11.28
N GLU A 343 15.46 4.17 11.41
CA GLU A 343 14.45 4.41 12.46
C GLU A 343 13.07 3.86 12.10
N CYS A 344 12.99 3.26 10.93
CA CYS A 344 11.89 2.42 10.58
C CYS A 344 10.57 3.14 10.28
N LYS A 345 10.68 4.45 10.05
CA LYS A 345 9.56 5.31 9.70
C LYS A 345 9.25 5.15 8.22
N HIS A 346 7.95 5.12 7.91
CA HIS A 346 7.53 5.20 6.52
C HIS A 346 7.91 6.56 5.98
N ASN A 347 8.79 6.58 4.99
CA ASN A 347 9.01 7.80 4.27
C ASN A 347 7.77 8.07 3.39
N ASN A 348 7.03 9.14 3.66
CA ASN A 348 5.89 9.57 2.85
C ASN A 348 6.29 9.90 1.39
N MET A 349 7.59 9.93 1.10
CA MET A 349 8.17 10.14 -0.22
C MET A 349 8.21 8.88 -1.11
N GLU A 350 8.96 8.91 -2.20
CA GLU A 350 8.86 7.93 -3.30
C GLU A 350 9.37 6.52 -2.95
N ILE A 351 10.15 6.38 -1.87
CA ILE A 351 10.72 5.10 -1.39
C ILE A 351 9.71 4.43 -0.46
N ASP A 352 8.75 3.74 -1.05
CA ASP A 352 7.72 2.95 -0.37
C ASP A 352 7.15 1.92 -1.35
N PHE A 353 7.34 0.63 -1.08
CA PHE A 353 6.91 -0.45 -1.98
C PHE A 353 5.40 -0.45 -2.23
N ARG A 354 4.58 0.02 -1.29
CA ARG A 354 3.12 0.09 -1.45
C ARG A 354 2.71 0.98 -2.61
N LYS A 355 3.60 1.91 -2.98
CA LYS A 355 3.39 2.83 -4.09
C LYS A 355 3.89 2.28 -5.43
N TYR A 356 4.53 1.12 -5.46
CA TYR A 356 4.89 0.43 -6.70
C TYR A 356 3.63 0.03 -7.48
N GLY A 357 3.65 0.19 -8.81
CA GLY A 357 2.46 0.03 -9.66
C GLY A 357 1.77 -1.32 -9.50
N LYS A 358 2.54 -2.42 -9.37
CA LYS A 358 2.00 -3.76 -9.10
C LYS A 358 1.29 -3.82 -7.75
N ALA A 359 1.88 -3.25 -6.70
CA ALA A 359 1.31 -3.25 -5.36
C ALA A 359 -0.01 -2.46 -5.32
N ARG A 360 -0.03 -1.26 -5.90
CA ARG A 360 -1.24 -0.42 -5.96
C ARG A 360 -2.37 -1.11 -6.74
N LEU A 361 -2.07 -1.71 -7.89
CA LEU A 361 -3.05 -2.47 -8.67
C LEU A 361 -3.58 -3.68 -7.89
N SER A 362 -2.72 -4.39 -7.15
CA SER A 362 -3.09 -5.54 -6.32
C SER A 362 -4.09 -5.18 -5.22
N VAL A 363 -3.96 -4.01 -4.60
CA VAL A 363 -4.90 -3.55 -3.57
C VAL A 363 -6.19 -3.04 -4.22
N PHE A 364 -6.07 -2.13 -5.19
CA PHE A 364 -7.23 -1.46 -5.79
C PHE A 364 -8.21 -2.44 -6.45
N LYS A 365 -7.71 -3.48 -7.13
CA LYS A 365 -8.57 -4.45 -7.85
C LYS A 365 -9.61 -5.13 -6.96
N ASP A 366 -9.30 -5.33 -5.68
CA ASP A 366 -10.13 -6.12 -4.79
C ASP A 366 -11.48 -5.45 -4.57
N GLU A 367 -11.46 -4.14 -4.36
CA GLU A 367 -12.66 -3.36 -4.16
C GLU A 367 -13.46 -3.21 -5.46
N VAL A 368 -12.77 -3.01 -6.59
CA VAL A 368 -13.44 -2.95 -7.90
C VAL A 368 -14.10 -4.28 -8.26
N VAL A 369 -13.49 -5.43 -7.97
CA VAL A 369 -14.11 -6.74 -8.19
C VAL A 369 -15.36 -6.91 -7.33
N ARG A 370 -15.36 -6.42 -6.08
CA ARG A 370 -16.57 -6.39 -5.24
C ARG A 370 -17.65 -5.52 -5.89
N ARG A 371 -17.30 -4.32 -6.37
CA ARG A 371 -18.20 -3.43 -7.10
C ARG A 371 -18.77 -4.03 -8.37
N MET A 372 -17.94 -4.59 -9.26
CA MET A 372 -18.37 -5.24 -10.50
C MET A 372 -19.39 -6.35 -10.26
N ASN A 373 -19.25 -7.08 -9.15
CA ASN A 373 -20.16 -8.14 -8.77
C ASN A 373 -21.48 -7.63 -8.15
N ARG A 374 -21.43 -6.50 -7.41
CA ARG A 374 -22.61 -5.84 -6.82
C ARG A 374 -23.41 -5.04 -7.85
N PHE A 375 -22.73 -4.24 -8.66
CA PHE A 375 -23.28 -3.31 -9.64
C PHE A 375 -22.98 -3.79 -11.06
N ARG A 376 -23.72 -4.81 -11.53
CA ARG A 376 -23.45 -5.53 -12.81
C ARG A 376 -23.47 -4.67 -14.08
N ASP A 377 -24.06 -3.48 -13.99
CA ASP A 377 -24.14 -2.53 -15.09
C ASP A 377 -22.95 -1.56 -15.12
N GLU A 378 -22.25 -1.35 -14.00
CA GLU A 378 -21.00 -0.58 -13.92
C GLU A 378 -19.86 -1.40 -14.53
N ARG A 379 -19.13 -0.81 -15.48
CA ARG A 379 -18.08 -1.51 -16.24
C ARG A 379 -16.73 -0.90 -15.87
N HIS A 380 -15.79 -1.78 -15.52
CA HIS A 380 -14.41 -1.39 -15.23
C HIS A 380 -13.46 -2.13 -16.16
N VAL A 381 -12.56 -1.39 -16.78
CA VAL A 381 -11.48 -1.87 -17.64
C VAL A 381 -10.18 -1.50 -16.95
N PHE A 382 -9.34 -2.50 -16.68
CA PHE A 382 -8.01 -2.30 -16.12
C PHE A 382 -7.00 -2.31 -17.26
N LEU A 383 -6.31 -1.18 -17.45
CA LEU A 383 -5.34 -1.01 -18.50
C LEU A 383 -3.95 -0.81 -17.88
N LEU A 384 -3.06 -1.76 -18.11
CA LEU A 384 -1.64 -1.64 -17.83
C LEU A 384 -0.94 -1.07 -19.07
N TYR A 385 -0.04 -0.11 -18.89
CA TYR A 385 0.69 0.52 -20.00
C TYR A 385 2.13 0.84 -19.62
N HIS A 386 3.06 0.86 -20.57
CA HIS A 386 4.43 1.27 -20.29
C HIS A 386 4.49 2.76 -19.91
N HIS A 387 5.09 3.11 -18.76
CA HIS A 387 5.02 4.47 -18.22
C HIS A 387 5.56 5.58 -19.16
N LEU A 388 6.50 5.26 -20.06
CA LEU A 388 7.03 6.22 -21.05
C LEU A 388 6.07 6.49 -22.21
N GLU A 389 5.06 5.65 -22.42
CA GLU A 389 4.13 5.72 -23.57
C GLU A 389 2.80 6.39 -23.21
N LEU A 390 2.72 7.12 -22.09
CA LEU A 390 1.47 7.72 -21.60
C LEU A 390 0.75 8.53 -22.70
N SER A 391 1.46 9.40 -23.40
CA SER A 391 0.86 10.24 -24.45
C SER A 391 0.26 9.43 -25.59
N ASP A 392 0.97 8.39 -26.05
CA ASP A 392 0.52 7.51 -27.13
C ASP A 392 -0.69 6.67 -26.70
N VAL A 393 -0.69 6.20 -25.45
CA VAL A 393 -1.81 5.47 -24.84
C VAL A 393 -3.04 6.36 -24.76
N LEU A 394 -2.91 7.60 -24.29
CA LEU A 394 -4.01 8.57 -24.27
C LEU A 394 -4.55 8.86 -25.68
N GLY A 395 -3.65 8.99 -26.68
CA GLY A 395 -4.03 9.13 -28.08
C GLY A 395 -4.86 7.94 -28.59
N ARG A 396 -4.44 6.71 -28.29
CA ARG A 396 -5.23 5.49 -28.62
C ARG A 396 -6.58 5.46 -27.93
N LEU A 397 -6.65 5.82 -26.65
CA LEU A 397 -7.93 5.85 -25.91
C LEU A 397 -8.87 6.91 -26.48
N SER A 398 -8.33 8.03 -26.96
CA SER A 398 -9.13 9.06 -27.64
C SER A 398 -9.86 8.50 -28.86
N VAL A 399 -9.17 7.72 -29.69
CA VAL A 399 -9.77 7.07 -30.87
C VAL A 399 -10.73 5.94 -30.48
N GLU A 400 -10.30 5.04 -29.59
CA GLU A 400 -11.06 3.84 -29.22
C GLU A 400 -12.37 4.17 -28.50
N TYR A 401 -12.32 5.16 -27.61
CA TYR A 401 -13.43 5.52 -26.73
C TYR A 401 -14.07 6.86 -27.04
N ASP A 402 -13.63 7.57 -28.09
CA ASP A 402 -14.17 8.89 -28.49
C ASP A 402 -14.14 9.87 -27.31
N VAL A 403 -13.01 9.89 -26.61
CA VAL A 403 -12.76 10.82 -25.50
C VAL A 403 -11.80 11.92 -25.96
N PRO A 404 -11.97 13.18 -25.52
CA PRO A 404 -11.02 14.25 -25.84
C PRO A 404 -9.61 13.91 -25.34
N SER A 405 -8.57 14.28 -26.10
CA SER A 405 -7.19 14.21 -25.61
C SER A 405 -7.01 15.03 -24.34
N LEU A 406 -6.12 14.60 -23.44
CA LEU A 406 -5.78 15.36 -22.25
C LEU A 406 -4.84 16.52 -22.63
N PRO A 407 -5.27 17.79 -22.56
CA PRO A 407 -4.41 18.90 -22.96
C PRO A 407 -3.17 19.01 -22.07
N ARG A 408 -2.03 19.38 -22.67
CA ARG A 408 -0.76 19.63 -21.96
C ARG A 408 -0.17 18.40 -21.24
N SER A 409 -0.63 17.18 -21.55
CA SER A 409 -0.10 15.96 -20.95
C SER A 409 1.35 15.65 -21.34
N ASP A 410 1.82 16.21 -22.46
CA ASP A 410 3.15 16.08 -23.05
C ASP A 410 4.13 17.18 -22.64
N ALA A 411 3.67 18.19 -21.89
CA ALA A 411 4.50 19.32 -21.48
C ALA A 411 5.64 18.89 -20.52
N ARG A 412 6.79 19.58 -20.57
CA ARG A 412 7.92 19.34 -19.66
C ARG A 412 8.07 20.51 -18.69
N LYS A 413 7.53 20.36 -17.47
CA LYS A 413 7.64 21.39 -16.42
C LYS A 413 8.91 21.31 -15.57
N LYS A 414 9.60 20.16 -15.51
CA LYS A 414 10.81 20.02 -14.67
C LYS A 414 12.06 20.46 -15.46
N GLY A 415 12.80 21.43 -14.91
CA GLY A 415 14.07 21.95 -15.44
C GLY A 415 15.25 20.96 -15.32
N LYS A 416 16.48 21.46 -15.54
CA LYS A 416 17.71 20.67 -15.39
C LYS A 416 17.77 20.10 -13.98
N ARG A 417 17.92 18.77 -13.87
CA ARG A 417 18.06 18.10 -12.58
C ARG A 417 19.50 18.23 -12.08
N PRO A 418 19.72 18.31 -10.75
CA PRO A 418 21.05 18.23 -10.18
C PRO A 418 21.79 16.97 -10.66
N GLU A 419 23.09 17.11 -10.88
CA GLU A 419 23.98 15.98 -11.11
C GLU A 419 24.13 15.18 -9.81
N GLY A 420 24.13 13.84 -9.91
CA GLY A 420 24.25 12.93 -8.77
C GLY A 420 22.95 12.19 -8.40
N THR A 421 23.11 11.36 -7.35
CA THR A 421 22.08 10.52 -6.73
C THR A 421 22.55 10.12 -5.32
N CYS A 422 21.67 9.56 -4.49
CA CYS A 422 22.06 8.99 -3.20
C CYS A 422 23.00 7.78 -3.36
N ASP A 423 23.74 7.48 -2.29
CA ASP A 423 24.61 6.31 -2.16
C ASP A 423 23.88 4.99 -2.53
N PRO A 424 24.42 4.14 -3.43
CA PRO A 424 23.85 2.82 -3.73
C PRO A 424 23.59 1.93 -2.50
N ALA A 425 24.34 2.07 -1.41
CA ALA A 425 24.11 1.32 -0.18
C ALA A 425 22.71 1.59 0.41
N LEU A 426 22.19 2.80 0.23
CA LEU A 426 20.85 3.19 0.68
C LEU A 426 19.75 2.42 -0.07
N LEU A 427 19.99 2.15 -1.36
CA LEU A 427 19.07 1.37 -2.19
C LEU A 427 19.07 -0.11 -1.78
N GLU A 428 20.25 -0.67 -1.48
CA GLU A 428 20.36 -2.04 -0.98
C GLU A 428 19.73 -2.23 0.41
N MET A 429 19.83 -1.22 1.27
CA MET A 429 19.11 -1.20 2.55
C MET A 429 17.59 -1.22 2.34
N PHE A 430 17.07 -0.38 1.44
CA PHE A 430 15.65 -0.41 1.07
C PHE A 430 15.22 -1.78 0.54
N HIS A 431 15.99 -2.38 -0.38
CA HIS A 431 15.68 -3.71 -0.92
C HIS A 431 15.63 -4.78 0.18
N SER A 432 16.64 -4.82 1.04
CA SER A 432 16.75 -5.82 2.11
C SER A 432 15.57 -5.71 3.08
N ARG A 433 15.21 -4.48 3.46
CA ARG A 433 14.12 -4.20 4.39
C ARG A 433 12.76 -4.56 3.82
N GLU A 434 12.44 -4.15 2.60
CA GLU A 434 11.16 -4.46 1.95
C GLU A 434 10.97 -5.96 1.74
N ILE A 435 12.03 -6.69 1.38
CA ILE A 435 11.99 -8.15 1.25
C ILE A 435 11.73 -8.79 2.61
N ALA A 436 12.47 -8.40 3.63
CA ALA A 436 12.34 -8.98 4.96
C ALA A 436 10.96 -8.69 5.57
N PHE A 437 10.50 -7.45 5.51
CA PHE A 437 9.19 -7.03 6.00
C PHE A 437 8.05 -7.78 5.28
N GLY A 438 8.07 -7.78 3.94
CA GLY A 438 7.01 -8.43 3.16
C GLY A 438 6.93 -9.94 3.41
N LEU A 439 8.08 -10.61 3.58
CA LEU A 439 8.12 -12.03 3.91
C LEU A 439 7.71 -12.30 5.37
N ALA A 440 8.04 -11.42 6.30
CA ALA A 440 7.58 -11.50 7.69
C ALA A 440 6.06 -11.37 7.79
N ASP A 441 5.47 -10.37 7.13
CA ASP A 441 4.01 -10.20 7.10
C ASP A 441 3.30 -11.41 6.48
N LEU A 442 3.78 -11.88 5.31
CA LEU A 442 3.22 -13.07 4.66
C LEU A 442 3.36 -14.34 5.50
N SER A 443 4.45 -14.48 6.26
CA SER A 443 4.67 -15.62 7.16
C SER A 443 3.73 -15.66 8.36
N THR A 444 2.94 -14.61 8.61
CA THR A 444 1.87 -14.70 9.62
C THR A 444 0.74 -15.66 9.19
N ASN A 445 0.66 -15.97 7.89
CA ASN A 445 -0.30 -16.92 7.33
C ASN A 445 0.35 -18.30 7.06
N PRO A 446 -0.06 -19.36 7.79
CA PRO A 446 0.48 -20.71 7.61
C PRO A 446 0.37 -21.30 6.20
N GLU A 447 -0.60 -20.85 5.39
CA GLU A 447 -0.78 -21.31 4.00
C GLU A 447 0.42 -20.94 3.09
N VAL A 448 1.23 -19.96 3.50
CA VAL A 448 2.40 -19.49 2.74
C VAL A 448 3.66 -20.28 3.08
N HIS A 449 3.74 -20.88 4.27
CA HIS A 449 4.97 -21.47 4.81
C HIS A 449 5.59 -22.54 3.90
N GLU A 450 4.78 -23.48 3.41
CA GLU A 450 5.28 -24.55 2.52
C GLU A 450 5.91 -23.97 1.25
N ARG A 451 5.32 -22.89 0.71
CA ARG A 451 5.83 -22.21 -0.47
C ARG A 451 7.11 -21.46 -0.18
N LEU A 452 7.22 -20.86 1.00
CA LEU A 452 8.43 -20.15 1.43
C LEU A 452 9.61 -21.10 1.55
N VAL A 453 9.41 -22.29 2.14
CA VAL A 453 10.44 -23.34 2.22
C VAL A 453 10.80 -23.85 0.82
N LYS A 454 9.82 -24.28 0.02
CA LYS A 454 10.07 -24.90 -1.30
C LYS A 454 10.73 -23.97 -2.32
N LYS A 455 10.56 -22.65 -2.18
CA LYS A 455 11.11 -21.65 -3.10
C LYS A 455 12.44 -21.04 -2.64
N GLY A 456 13.07 -21.58 -1.60
CA GLY A 456 14.37 -21.05 -1.11
C GLY A 456 14.24 -19.76 -0.29
N GLY A 457 13.03 -19.44 0.17
CA GLY A 457 12.77 -18.21 0.92
C GLY A 457 13.45 -18.21 2.30
N ILE A 458 13.57 -19.37 2.94
CA ILE A 458 14.20 -19.50 4.26
C ILE A 458 15.71 -19.26 4.16
N GLU A 459 16.39 -19.82 3.17
CA GLU A 459 17.82 -19.58 2.94
C GLU A 459 18.08 -18.10 2.63
N THR A 460 17.20 -17.48 1.84
CA THR A 460 17.27 -16.04 1.54
C THR A 460 17.15 -15.20 2.80
N LEU A 461 16.18 -15.50 3.67
CA LEU A 461 15.97 -14.79 4.94
C LEU A 461 17.15 -14.99 5.90
N VAL A 462 17.70 -16.20 6.02
CA VAL A 462 18.90 -16.42 6.86
C VAL A 462 20.14 -15.76 6.25
N GLY A 463 20.25 -15.71 4.92
CA GLY A 463 21.25 -14.89 4.24
C GLY A 463 21.15 -13.43 4.67
N LEU A 464 19.97 -12.82 4.53
CA LEU A 464 19.71 -11.44 4.96
C LEU A 464 20.02 -11.24 6.45
N LEU A 465 19.59 -12.16 7.32
CA LEU A 465 19.86 -12.11 8.76
C LEU A 465 21.36 -12.00 9.08
N THR A 466 22.21 -12.66 8.29
CA THR A 466 23.66 -12.70 8.55
C THR A 466 24.47 -11.63 7.81
N THR A 467 23.95 -11.09 6.70
CA THR A 467 24.69 -10.13 5.86
C THR A 467 24.17 -8.70 5.91
N ALA A 468 22.88 -8.50 6.22
CA ALA A 468 22.31 -7.17 6.30
C ALA A 468 22.97 -6.37 7.43
N GLN A 469 23.09 -5.05 7.25
CA GLN A 469 23.50 -4.12 8.30
C GLN A 469 22.30 -3.50 9.02
N ASP A 470 21.11 -3.61 8.42
CA ASP A 470 19.86 -3.11 8.96
C ASP A 470 19.29 -4.05 10.02
N ALA A 471 19.19 -3.57 11.26
CA ALA A 471 18.69 -4.32 12.40
C ALA A 471 17.25 -4.79 12.19
N GLU A 472 16.40 -3.99 11.55
CA GLU A 472 15.01 -4.37 11.30
C GLU A 472 14.87 -5.43 10.22
N ALA A 473 15.61 -5.32 9.10
CA ALA A 473 15.66 -6.39 8.11
C ALA A 473 16.09 -7.71 8.74
N GLN A 474 17.05 -7.67 9.68
CA GLN A 474 17.44 -8.84 10.47
C GLN A 474 16.31 -9.32 11.39
N GLN A 475 15.62 -8.43 12.11
CA GLN A 475 14.46 -8.77 12.95
C GLN A 475 13.34 -9.43 12.13
N PHE A 476 12.91 -8.82 11.02
CA PHE A 476 11.87 -9.34 10.15
C PHE A 476 12.29 -10.65 9.49
N ALA A 477 13.55 -10.77 9.08
CA ALA A 477 14.07 -12.02 8.56
C ALA A 477 14.00 -13.15 9.61
N ALA A 478 14.46 -12.88 10.83
CA ALA A 478 14.38 -13.83 11.94
C ALA A 478 12.94 -14.18 12.29
N LEU A 479 12.03 -13.20 12.34
CA LEU A 479 10.60 -13.39 12.60
C LEU A 479 9.94 -14.26 11.52
N ALA A 480 10.22 -14.00 10.24
CA ALA A 480 9.68 -14.77 9.13
C ALA A 480 10.11 -16.26 9.19
N VAL A 481 11.38 -16.50 9.53
CA VAL A 481 11.92 -17.84 9.75
C VAL A 481 11.26 -18.49 10.97
N ALA A 482 11.09 -17.75 12.06
CA ALA A 482 10.47 -18.26 13.30
C ALA A 482 8.99 -18.63 13.10
N ASN A 483 8.22 -17.79 12.40
CA ASN A 483 6.84 -18.04 12.02
C ASN A 483 6.73 -19.29 11.14
N THR A 484 7.58 -19.42 10.14
CA THR A 484 7.58 -20.60 9.25
C THR A 484 7.96 -21.88 10.01
N ALA A 485 8.96 -21.79 10.90
CA ALA A 485 9.38 -22.88 11.77
C ALA A 485 8.29 -23.30 12.78
N SER A 486 7.28 -22.47 13.06
CA SER A 486 6.14 -22.87 13.91
C SER A 486 5.29 -24.00 13.30
N THR A 487 5.42 -24.23 11.98
CA THR A 487 4.74 -25.31 11.28
C THR A 487 5.57 -26.60 11.35
N LYS A 488 5.24 -27.43 12.34
CA LYS A 488 5.88 -28.72 12.64
C LYS A 488 6.20 -29.59 11.42
N ALA A 489 5.27 -29.69 10.48
CA ALA A 489 5.44 -30.50 9.26
C ALA A 489 6.63 -30.05 8.39
N LEU A 490 7.06 -28.80 8.51
CA LEU A 490 8.16 -28.20 7.73
C LEU A 490 9.49 -28.17 8.47
N CYS A 491 9.53 -28.35 9.80
CA CYS A 491 10.76 -28.19 10.59
C CYS A 491 11.91 -29.08 10.09
N ASN A 492 11.61 -30.35 9.75
CA ASN A 492 12.62 -31.27 9.24
C ASN A 492 13.17 -30.85 7.88
N ASP A 493 12.35 -30.24 7.03
CA ASP A 493 12.78 -29.72 5.74
C ASP A 493 13.65 -28.48 5.92
N ILE A 494 13.22 -27.56 6.81
CA ILE A 494 13.96 -26.34 7.15
C ILE A 494 15.36 -26.67 7.70
N VAL A 495 15.47 -27.66 8.60
CA VAL A 495 16.77 -28.06 9.19
C VAL A 495 17.72 -28.68 8.16
N ARG A 496 17.19 -29.28 7.09
CA ARG A 496 17.99 -29.85 6.00
C ARG A 496 18.49 -28.80 5.02
N LEU A 497 17.95 -27.57 5.06
CA LEU A 497 18.41 -26.48 4.22
C LEU A 497 19.83 -26.06 4.66
N ASN A 498 20.71 -25.92 3.67
CA ASN A 498 22.10 -25.59 3.93
C ASN A 498 22.23 -24.19 4.56
N GLY A 499 23.03 -24.10 5.62
CA GLY A 499 23.36 -22.81 6.25
C GLY A 499 22.27 -22.23 7.16
N VAL A 500 21.03 -22.74 7.15
CA VAL A 500 19.92 -22.17 7.94
C VAL A 500 20.20 -22.25 9.44
N VAL A 501 20.48 -23.45 9.96
CA VAL A 501 20.77 -23.62 11.40
C VAL A 501 22.04 -22.87 11.80
N ALA A 502 23.09 -22.95 10.98
CA ALA A 502 24.36 -22.27 11.24
C ALA A 502 24.18 -20.74 11.31
N GLY A 503 23.43 -20.15 10.38
CA GLY A 503 23.18 -18.70 10.35
C GLY A 503 22.34 -18.23 11.52
N LEU A 504 21.31 -18.99 11.91
CA LEU A 504 20.53 -18.70 13.12
C LEU A 504 21.40 -18.73 14.38
N VAL A 505 22.26 -19.75 14.52
CA VAL A 505 23.19 -19.83 15.67
C VAL A 505 24.21 -18.70 15.65
N GLN A 506 24.76 -18.37 14.49
CA GLN A 506 25.69 -17.26 14.32
C GLN A 506 25.05 -15.94 14.79
N TYR A 507 23.81 -15.67 14.38
CA TYR A 507 23.13 -14.44 14.75
C TYR A 507 22.77 -14.40 16.25
N VAL A 508 22.32 -15.52 16.84
CA VAL A 508 22.09 -15.62 18.29
C VAL A 508 23.36 -15.30 19.09
N ARG A 509 24.54 -15.71 18.60
CA ARG A 509 25.86 -15.45 19.22
C ARG A 509 26.36 -14.02 19.03
N ASN A 510 25.78 -13.26 18.10
CA ASN A 510 26.23 -11.90 17.84
C ASN A 510 25.80 -10.96 18.98
N GLU A 511 26.68 -10.72 19.96
CA GLU A 511 26.37 -9.87 21.11
C GLU A 511 26.13 -8.41 20.73
N GLN A 512 26.66 -7.96 19.60
CA GLN A 512 26.40 -6.64 19.03
C GLN A 512 25.17 -6.61 18.11
N GLY A 513 24.56 -7.77 17.86
CA GLY A 513 23.35 -7.89 17.06
C GLY A 513 22.13 -7.42 17.84
N ASP A 514 21.10 -7.00 17.11
CA ASP A 514 19.87 -6.51 17.70
C ASP A 514 19.21 -7.56 18.62
N SER A 515 18.76 -7.10 19.79
CA SER A 515 18.23 -7.98 20.84
C SER A 515 16.95 -8.71 20.41
N ILE A 516 16.08 -8.05 19.65
CA ILE A 516 14.80 -8.60 19.17
C ILE A 516 15.08 -9.65 18.08
N GLY A 517 15.95 -9.35 17.12
CA GLY A 517 16.33 -10.29 16.05
C GLY A 517 16.98 -11.55 16.62
N ARG A 518 17.80 -11.40 17.67
CA ARG A 518 18.38 -12.54 18.40
C ARG A 518 17.30 -13.36 19.11
N GLN A 519 16.29 -12.72 19.69
CA GLN A 519 15.16 -13.42 20.33
C GLN A 519 14.33 -14.20 19.30
N TYR A 520 14.02 -13.61 18.16
CA TYR A 520 13.31 -14.31 17.08
C TYR A 520 14.15 -15.46 16.49
N SER A 521 15.47 -15.30 16.39
CA SER A 521 16.36 -16.38 15.97
C SER A 521 16.37 -17.53 16.98
N ALA A 522 16.35 -17.22 18.28
CA ALA A 522 16.21 -18.21 19.34
C ALA A 522 14.83 -18.90 19.31
N MET A 523 13.76 -18.16 19.05
CA MET A 523 12.41 -18.70 18.86
C MET A 523 12.36 -19.65 17.66
N ALA A 524 12.99 -19.30 16.53
CA ALA A 524 13.10 -20.17 15.37
C ALA A 524 13.80 -21.49 15.73
N LEU A 525 14.95 -21.44 16.39
CA LEU A 525 15.67 -22.65 16.86
C LEU A 525 14.81 -23.49 17.82
N GLY A 526 14.06 -22.85 18.73
CA GLY A 526 13.13 -23.52 19.62
C GLY A 526 12.01 -24.25 18.88
N ASN A 527 11.40 -23.59 17.90
CA ASN A 527 10.36 -24.16 17.06
C ASN A 527 10.88 -25.36 16.25
N LEU A 528 12.10 -25.29 15.71
CA LEU A 528 12.72 -26.42 15.03
C LEU A 528 12.97 -27.59 15.98
N LEU A 529 13.48 -27.32 17.19
CA LEU A 529 13.73 -28.34 18.23
C LEU A 529 12.47 -29.00 18.79
N ALA A 530 11.28 -28.46 18.51
CA ALA A 530 10.02 -29.14 18.84
C ALA A 530 9.87 -30.45 18.08
N GLU A 531 10.54 -30.59 16.92
CA GLU A 531 10.53 -31.80 16.12
C GLU A 531 11.77 -32.66 16.36
N PRO A 532 11.62 -33.96 16.70
CA PRO A 532 12.75 -34.84 17.01
C PRO A 532 13.81 -34.97 15.92
N GLY A 533 13.41 -34.83 14.65
CA GLY A 533 14.33 -34.90 13.51
C GLY A 533 15.31 -33.73 13.45
N ALA A 534 15.05 -32.62 14.15
CA ALA A 534 15.92 -31.45 14.21
C ALA A 534 17.03 -31.59 15.26
N HIS A 535 16.87 -32.47 16.26
CA HIS A 535 17.70 -32.47 17.47
C HIS A 535 19.18 -32.69 17.17
N GLU A 536 19.49 -33.65 16.29
CA GLU A 536 20.87 -33.98 15.95
C GLU A 536 21.55 -32.77 15.29
N THR A 537 20.98 -32.22 14.22
CA THR A 537 21.58 -31.11 13.49
C THR A 537 21.72 -29.85 14.34
N VAL A 538 20.68 -29.48 15.10
CA VAL A 538 20.70 -28.25 15.91
C VAL A 538 21.67 -28.35 17.08
N VAL A 539 21.77 -29.51 17.74
CA VAL A 539 22.71 -29.71 18.86
C VAL A 539 24.16 -29.73 18.36
N HIS A 540 24.45 -30.38 17.23
CA HIS A 540 25.79 -30.36 16.64
C HIS A 540 26.19 -28.99 16.08
N SER A 541 25.22 -28.12 15.81
CA SER A 541 25.46 -26.74 15.39
C SER A 541 25.74 -25.81 16.57
N ASP A 542 25.97 -26.34 17.77
CA ASP A 542 26.50 -25.55 18.89
C ASP A 542 25.48 -24.50 19.40
N ALA A 543 24.22 -24.67 19.02
CA ALA A 543 23.08 -23.81 19.31
C ALA A 543 22.77 -23.73 20.81
N VAL A 544 22.94 -24.85 21.52
CA VAL A 544 22.67 -24.93 22.96
C VAL A 544 23.60 -23.98 23.73
N ALA A 545 24.89 -23.96 23.39
CA ALA A 545 25.85 -23.05 24.01
C ALA A 545 25.51 -21.59 23.70
N ALA A 546 25.14 -21.28 22.44
CA ALA A 546 24.73 -19.94 22.03
C ALA A 546 23.52 -19.43 22.83
N LEU A 547 22.50 -20.25 22.99
CA LEU A 547 21.29 -19.91 23.74
C LEU A 547 21.60 -19.71 25.23
N ILE A 548 22.45 -20.54 25.83
CA ILE A 548 22.87 -20.37 27.23
C ILE A 548 23.60 -19.04 27.44
N VAL A 549 24.52 -18.68 26.55
CA VAL A 549 25.25 -17.40 26.62
C VAL A 549 24.28 -16.23 26.49
N MET A 550 23.39 -16.26 25.50
CA MET A 550 22.36 -15.23 25.33
C MET A 550 21.51 -15.04 26.59
N LEU A 551 21.10 -16.14 27.24
CA LEU A 551 20.30 -16.10 28.46
C LEU A 551 21.04 -15.50 29.65
N LYS A 552 22.32 -15.82 29.83
CA LYS A 552 23.14 -15.24 30.90
C LYS A 552 23.21 -13.72 30.75
N ASN A 553 23.52 -13.26 29.55
CA ASN A 553 23.60 -11.82 29.26
C ASN A 553 22.24 -11.12 29.50
N CYS A 554 21.11 -11.78 29.26
CA CYS A 554 19.77 -11.25 29.58
C CYS A 554 19.45 -11.23 31.09
N CYS A 555 20.01 -12.16 31.88
CA CYS A 555 19.81 -12.20 33.33
C CYS A 555 20.67 -11.14 34.03
N ASP A 556 21.93 -11.00 33.63
CA ASP A 556 22.87 -10.04 34.20
C ASP A 556 22.41 -8.58 33.93
N ALA A 557 21.79 -8.31 32.77
CA ALA A 557 21.22 -7.00 32.45
C ALA A 557 20.03 -6.62 33.37
N ARG A 558 19.17 -7.59 33.73
CA ARG A 558 18.04 -7.37 34.65
C ARG A 558 18.49 -7.14 36.09
N GLU A 559 19.61 -7.71 36.50
CA GLU A 559 20.18 -7.46 37.83
C GLU A 559 20.80 -6.05 37.93
N MET A 560 21.32 -5.49 36.83
CA MET A 560 21.77 -4.09 36.76
C MET A 560 20.62 -3.08 36.81
N GLU A 561 19.49 -3.31 36.12
CA GLU A 561 18.31 -2.43 36.19
C GLU A 561 17.71 -2.37 37.60
N VAL A 562 17.66 -3.50 38.32
CA VAL A 562 17.15 -3.55 39.70
C VAL A 562 18.07 -2.85 40.71
N GLN A 563 19.36 -2.68 40.40
CA GLN A 563 20.32 -1.98 41.27
C GLN A 563 20.35 -0.46 41.06
N LEU A 564 19.82 0.06 39.95
CA LEU A 564 19.76 1.50 39.66
C LEU A 564 18.51 2.19 40.23
N ASP A 565 17.46 1.42 40.55
CA ASP A 565 16.23 1.87 41.21
C ASP A 565 16.23 1.65 42.75
N GLY A 566 17.40 1.30 43.32
CA GLY A 566 17.57 0.91 44.73
C GLY A 566 18.15 1.97 45.65
#